data_AF-A0A957QXD5-F1
#
_entry.id   AF-A0A957QXD5-F1
#
_cell.length_a   1.000
_cell.length_b   1.000
_cell.length_c   1.000
_cell.angle_alpha   90.00
_cell.angle_beta   90.00
_cell.angle_gamma   90.00
#
_symmetry.space_group_name_H-M   'P 1'
#
loop_
_entity.id
_entity.type
_entity.pdbx_description
1 polymer ?
#
loop_
_entity_poly.entity_id
_entity_poly.type
_entity_poly.pdbx_seq_one_letter_code
_entity_poly.pdbx_strand_id
1 'polypeptide(L)'
;GYRGAFQLYEYCFGWWKFAGIPDQHQLLFAPGTDFNYSNYGLELVALAMRNISGEEVGPYLYDRVLKPMGLPLELRRNAYQLMPYQDENEWNFGVEPGWGRGGSLGCNAYGADGSASPYGYNSIVGSTFRCTARDFARLGYLWLRGGRWGNRQLVPAGWLRQATRRFVR
;
A
#
# COMPACT_ATOMS: atom_id res chain seq x y z
N GLY A 1 6.26 17.01 -21.59
CA GLY A 1 4.92 17.40 -21.13
C GLY A 1 4.13 16.13 -20.91
N TYR A 2 3.92 15.77 -19.67
CA TYR A 2 3.32 14.50 -19.35
C TYR A 2 1.79 14.50 -19.58
N ARG A 3 1.22 13.35 -19.96
CA ARG A 3 -0.14 13.21 -20.54
C ARG A 3 -1.23 12.66 -19.60
N GLY A 4 -0.98 12.44 -18.31
CA GLY A 4 -1.95 11.86 -17.36
C GLY A 4 -1.37 11.73 -15.95
N ALA A 5 -2.22 11.48 -14.94
CA ALA A 5 -1.78 11.24 -13.56
C ALA A 5 -1.09 9.87 -13.47
N PHE A 6 0.16 9.80 -13.92
CA PHE A 6 0.81 8.51 -14.15
C PHE A 6 1.24 7.83 -12.86
N GLN A 7 1.35 8.51 -11.71
CA GLN A 7 1.58 7.82 -10.45
C GLN A 7 1.02 8.65 -9.29
N LEU A 8 0.41 7.98 -8.31
CA LEU A 8 0.02 8.60 -7.04
C LEU A 8 1.23 9.25 -6.34
N TYR A 9 2.42 8.68 -6.52
CA TYR A 9 3.69 9.17 -6.00
C TYR A 9 4.02 10.61 -6.43
N GLU A 10 3.89 10.93 -7.71
CA GLU A 10 4.27 12.26 -8.21
C GLU A 10 3.34 13.37 -7.71
N TYR A 11 2.06 13.03 -7.49
CA TYR A 11 1.10 13.91 -6.82
C TYR A 11 1.44 14.07 -5.33
N CYS A 12 1.78 12.99 -4.62
CA CYS A 12 2.12 13.02 -3.18
C CYS A 12 3.32 13.91 -2.85
N PHE A 13 4.30 14.03 -3.75
CA PHE A 13 5.48 14.87 -3.55
C PHE A 13 5.34 16.29 -4.13
N GLY A 14 4.18 16.64 -4.70
CA GLY A 14 3.97 17.91 -5.41
C GLY A 14 4.90 18.08 -6.62
N TRP A 15 5.43 16.97 -7.15
CA TRP A 15 6.21 16.93 -8.39
C TRP A 15 5.32 17.03 -9.61
N TRP A 16 4.01 16.86 -9.41
CA TRP A 16 2.97 17.07 -10.41
C TRP A 16 1.78 17.85 -9.86
N LYS A 17 1.13 18.57 -10.78
CA LYS A 17 -0.02 19.45 -10.53
C LYS A 17 -1.15 19.10 -11.48
N PHE A 18 -2.37 18.93 -10.98
CA PHE A 18 -3.54 18.94 -11.87
C PHE A 18 -3.79 20.39 -12.31
N ALA A 19 -4.01 20.61 -13.60
CA ALA A 19 -4.33 21.94 -14.09
C ALA A 19 -5.58 22.47 -13.39
N GLY A 20 -5.48 23.64 -12.75
CA GLY A 20 -6.57 24.26 -12.00
C GLY A 20 -6.79 23.74 -10.58
N ILE A 21 -5.97 22.79 -10.09
CA ILE A 21 -5.98 22.35 -8.68
C ILE A 21 -4.75 22.94 -7.97
N PRO A 22 -4.93 23.68 -6.86
CA PRO A 22 -3.81 24.20 -6.08
C PRO A 22 -2.89 23.09 -5.55
N ASP A 23 -1.58 23.35 -5.57
CA ASP A 23 -0.57 22.45 -5.00
C ASP A 23 -0.84 22.22 -3.51
N GLN A 24 -0.86 20.96 -3.08
CA GLN A 24 -1.12 20.62 -1.67
C GLN A 24 0.20 20.40 -0.92
N HIS A 25 0.84 21.49 -0.51
CA HIS A 25 2.02 21.45 0.38
C HIS A 25 1.68 21.76 1.85
N GLN A 26 0.42 22.10 2.12
CA GLN A 26 -0.02 22.46 3.46
C GLN A 26 -0.48 21.21 4.21
N LEU A 27 0.14 20.96 5.35
CA LEU A 27 -0.34 19.92 6.27
C LEU A 27 -1.70 20.31 6.83
N LEU A 28 -2.63 19.35 6.89
CA LEU A 28 -3.98 19.55 7.45
C LEU A 28 -3.94 20.01 8.92
N PHE A 29 -2.93 19.56 9.65
CA PHE A 29 -2.62 19.96 11.02
C PHE A 29 -1.13 19.72 11.30
N ALA A 30 -0.60 20.30 12.36
CA ALA A 30 0.81 20.11 12.74
C ALA A 30 1.11 18.63 13.10
N PRO A 31 2.30 18.10 12.80
CA PRO A 31 2.64 16.73 13.13
C PRO A 31 2.48 16.44 14.64
N GLY A 32 1.79 15.34 14.96
CA GLY A 32 1.54 14.91 16.34
C GLY A 32 0.35 15.57 17.03
N THR A 33 -0.30 16.59 16.43
CA THR A 33 -1.42 17.28 17.07
C THR A 33 -2.78 16.66 16.75
N ASP A 34 -2.92 15.96 15.62
CA ASP A 34 -4.16 15.26 15.26
C ASP A 34 -3.94 13.93 14.51
N PHE A 35 -5.03 13.22 14.19
CA PHE A 35 -5.04 11.97 13.43
C PHE A 35 -5.99 12.05 12.25
N ASN A 36 -5.48 11.73 11.06
CA ASN A 36 -6.28 11.55 9.85
C ASN A 36 -5.78 10.32 9.09
N TYR A 37 -6.70 9.44 8.69
CA TYR A 37 -6.37 8.31 7.84
C TYR A 37 -5.84 8.82 6.49
N SER A 38 -4.72 8.25 6.02
CA SER A 38 -4.07 8.70 4.80
C SER A 38 -3.52 7.53 4.00
N ASN A 39 -4.19 7.22 2.88
CA ASN A 39 -3.65 6.31 1.87
C ASN A 39 -2.29 6.82 1.36
N TYR A 40 -2.17 8.13 1.15
CA TYR A 40 -0.94 8.78 0.70
C TYR A 40 0.22 8.61 1.68
N GLY A 41 -0.07 8.65 2.98
CA GLY A 41 0.94 8.45 4.02
C GLY A 41 1.61 7.07 3.97
N LEU A 42 0.89 6.03 3.55
CA LEU A 42 1.46 4.69 3.39
C LEU A 42 2.45 4.63 2.21
N GLU A 43 2.16 5.32 1.12
CA GLU A 43 3.07 5.42 -0.03
C GLU A 43 4.38 6.14 0.32
N LEU A 44 4.31 7.16 1.20
CA LEU A 44 5.51 7.82 1.73
C LEU A 44 6.37 6.86 2.55
N VAL A 45 5.76 5.97 3.34
CA VAL A 45 6.47 4.93 4.10
C VAL A 45 7.15 3.94 3.16
N ALA A 46 6.48 3.54 2.06
CA ALA A 46 7.08 2.67 1.04
C ALA A 46 8.33 3.30 0.41
N LEU A 47 8.27 4.59 0.07
CA LEU A 47 9.42 5.29 -0.49
C LEU A 47 10.56 5.42 0.52
N ALA A 48 10.26 5.80 1.75
CA ALA A 48 11.26 5.89 2.82
C ALA A 48 11.95 4.53 3.04
N MET A 49 11.16 3.45 3.08
CA MET A 49 11.68 2.09 3.17
C MET A 49 12.60 1.76 2.00
N ARG A 50 12.19 2.01 0.75
CA ARG A 50 13.00 1.76 -0.44
C ARG A 50 14.31 2.53 -0.42
N ASN A 51 14.30 3.78 0.01
CA ASN A 51 15.50 4.61 0.13
C ASN A 51 16.47 4.07 1.19
N ILE A 52 15.95 3.50 2.28
CA ILE A 52 16.76 2.92 3.36
C ILE A 52 17.30 1.54 2.98
N SER A 53 16.48 0.70 2.34
CA SER A 53 16.80 -0.70 2.06
C SER A 53 17.50 -0.92 0.72
N GLY A 54 17.31 -0.01 -0.25
CA GLY A 54 17.68 -0.22 -1.65
C GLY A 54 16.79 -1.24 -2.39
N GLU A 55 15.72 -1.74 -1.75
CA GLU A 55 14.83 -2.78 -2.27
C GLU A 55 13.39 -2.27 -2.39
N GLU A 56 12.67 -2.79 -3.38
CA GLU A 56 11.23 -2.63 -3.47
C GLU A 56 10.52 -3.33 -2.30
N VAL A 57 9.36 -2.78 -1.89
CA VAL A 57 8.60 -3.29 -0.74
C VAL A 57 8.20 -4.75 -0.91
N GLY A 58 7.68 -5.12 -2.09
CA GLY A 58 7.25 -6.49 -2.41
C GLY A 58 8.35 -7.54 -2.20
N PRO A 59 9.48 -7.46 -2.92
CA PRO A 59 10.65 -8.32 -2.71
C PRO A 59 11.14 -8.35 -1.27
N TYR A 60 11.29 -7.18 -0.64
CA TYR A 60 11.83 -7.09 0.71
C TYR A 60 10.96 -7.84 1.72
N LEU A 61 9.64 -7.60 1.69
CA LEU A 61 8.66 -8.24 2.57
C LEU A 61 8.52 -9.73 2.26
N TYR A 62 8.42 -10.08 0.98
CA TYR A 62 8.17 -11.45 0.56
C TYR A 62 9.33 -12.37 0.93
N ASP A 63 10.56 -12.01 0.56
CA ASP A 63 11.72 -12.87 0.76
C ASP A 63 12.04 -13.08 2.25
N ARG A 64 11.74 -12.10 3.09
CA ARG A 64 12.05 -12.11 4.53
C ARG A 64 10.93 -12.68 5.41
N VAL A 65 9.67 -12.43 5.06
CA VAL A 65 8.52 -12.75 5.93
C VAL A 65 7.54 -13.70 5.25
N LEU A 66 7.06 -13.38 4.04
CA LEU A 66 5.94 -14.12 3.44
C LEU A 66 6.35 -15.50 2.91
N LYS A 67 7.51 -15.59 2.24
CA LYS A 67 8.04 -16.86 1.70
C LYS A 67 8.26 -17.92 2.78
N PRO A 68 8.90 -17.63 3.94
CA PRO A 68 9.00 -18.60 5.04
C PRO A 68 7.66 -19.08 5.60
N MET A 69 6.59 -18.30 5.42
CA MET A 69 5.23 -18.66 5.85
C MET A 69 4.46 -19.48 4.82
N GLY A 70 5.04 -19.69 3.63
CA GLY A 70 4.41 -20.41 2.52
C GLY A 70 3.33 -19.60 1.80
N LEU A 71 3.44 -18.27 1.81
CA LEU A 71 2.54 -17.41 1.04
C LEU A 71 2.92 -17.43 -0.47
N PRO A 72 1.94 -17.19 -1.36
CA PRO A 72 2.12 -17.30 -2.82
C PRO A 72 3.14 -16.31 -3.39
N LEU A 73 3.93 -16.77 -4.38
CA LEU A 73 5.00 -15.98 -5.04
C LEU A 73 4.50 -14.71 -5.71
N GLU A 74 3.24 -14.71 -6.12
CA GLU A 74 2.54 -13.58 -6.71
C GLU A 74 2.57 -12.35 -5.80
N LEU A 75 2.58 -12.55 -4.48
CA LEU A 75 2.68 -11.48 -3.48
C LEU A 75 4.07 -10.82 -3.42
N ARG A 76 5.09 -11.45 -4.05
CA ARG A 76 6.40 -10.81 -4.23
C ARG A 76 6.31 -9.60 -5.14
N ARG A 77 5.32 -9.59 -6.06
CA ARG A 77 5.00 -8.45 -6.91
C ARG A 77 3.95 -7.60 -6.20
N ASN A 78 4.35 -6.50 -5.57
CA ASN A 78 3.41 -5.51 -5.01
C ASN A 78 3.08 -4.35 -5.98
N ALA A 79 3.36 -4.54 -7.28
CA ALA A 79 2.98 -3.59 -8.30
C ALA A 79 1.47 -3.67 -8.61
N TYR A 80 0.96 -2.63 -9.27
CA TYR A 80 -0.36 -2.65 -9.88
C TYR A 80 -0.60 -3.88 -10.73
N GLN A 81 -1.77 -4.48 -10.57
CA GLN A 81 -2.25 -5.54 -11.42
C GLN A 81 -3.69 -5.23 -11.80
N LEU A 82 -4.00 -5.35 -13.10
CA LEU A 82 -5.38 -5.30 -13.56
C LEU A 82 -6.20 -6.33 -12.76
N MET A 83 -7.34 -5.90 -12.23
CA MET A 83 -8.25 -6.83 -11.56
C MET A 83 -9.21 -7.39 -12.61
N PRO A 84 -9.13 -8.69 -12.92
CA PRO A 84 -10.06 -9.29 -13.86
C PRO A 84 -11.40 -9.44 -13.15
N TYR A 85 -12.23 -8.41 -13.24
CA TYR A 85 -13.60 -8.50 -12.80
C TYR A 85 -14.47 -9.15 -13.88
N GLN A 86 -15.35 -10.07 -13.50
CA GLN A 86 -16.38 -10.66 -14.36
C GLN A 86 -17.39 -9.60 -14.78
N ASP A 87 -17.77 -8.71 -13.87
CA ASP A 87 -18.64 -7.56 -14.14
C ASP A 87 -18.32 -6.37 -13.21
N GLU A 88 -19.06 -5.27 -13.38
CA GLU A 88 -18.87 -4.03 -12.63
C GLU A 88 -19.25 -4.08 -11.13
N ASN A 89 -19.95 -5.14 -10.73
CA ASN A 89 -20.42 -5.40 -9.38
C ASN A 89 -19.73 -6.61 -8.74
N GLU A 90 -18.77 -7.25 -9.41
CA GLU A 90 -18.09 -8.41 -8.84
C GLU A 90 -17.39 -7.99 -7.54
N TRP A 91 -17.85 -8.55 -6.42
CA TRP A 91 -17.44 -8.21 -5.04
C TRP A 91 -17.81 -6.80 -4.57
N ASN A 92 -18.67 -6.09 -5.29
CA ASN A 92 -19.23 -4.81 -4.90
C ASN A 92 -20.73 -4.97 -4.62
N PHE A 93 -21.09 -4.81 -3.35
CA PHE A 93 -22.47 -4.90 -2.88
C PHE A 93 -23.21 -3.55 -2.93
N GLY A 94 -22.57 -2.52 -3.48
CA GLY A 94 -23.15 -1.19 -3.69
C GLY A 94 -23.89 -1.06 -5.03
N VAL A 95 -24.65 0.02 -5.16
CA VAL A 95 -25.35 0.40 -6.41
C VAL A 95 -24.46 1.19 -7.38
N GLU A 96 -23.36 1.76 -6.90
CA GLU A 96 -22.34 2.40 -7.73
C GLU A 96 -21.21 1.42 -8.04
N PRO A 97 -20.58 1.46 -9.22
CA PRO A 97 -19.47 0.57 -9.58
C PRO A 97 -18.32 0.54 -8.56
N GLY A 98 -17.69 -0.62 -8.43
CA GLY A 98 -16.65 -0.84 -7.43
C GLY A 98 -15.39 -0.02 -7.72
N TRP A 99 -14.67 0.35 -6.66
CA TRP A 99 -13.45 1.16 -6.70
C TRP A 99 -12.33 0.64 -7.63
N GLY A 100 -12.36 -0.64 -8.02
CA GLY A 100 -11.32 -1.24 -8.89
C GLY A 100 -11.49 -1.03 -10.39
N ARG A 101 -12.53 -0.34 -10.88
CA ARG A 101 -12.61 0.17 -12.27
C ARG A 101 -12.68 1.71 -12.32
N GLY A 102 -12.03 2.38 -11.38
CA GLY A 102 -11.87 3.83 -11.42
C GLY A 102 -12.87 4.62 -10.60
N GLY A 103 -13.35 4.05 -9.48
CA GLY A 103 -14.16 4.74 -8.47
C GLY A 103 -15.33 5.53 -9.05
N SER A 104 -15.87 6.48 -8.29
CA SER A 104 -16.80 7.48 -8.82
C SER A 104 -16.20 8.13 -10.07
N LEU A 105 -17.01 8.50 -11.08
CA LEU A 105 -16.54 9.08 -12.35
C LEU A 105 -15.40 10.11 -12.12
N GLY A 106 -14.16 9.77 -12.51
CA GLY A 106 -12.98 10.61 -12.29
C GLY A 106 -12.07 10.24 -11.10
N CYS A 107 -12.40 9.21 -10.33
CA CYS A 107 -11.64 8.73 -9.17
C CYS A 107 -11.01 7.36 -9.42
N ASN A 108 -9.90 7.31 -10.17
CA ASN A 108 -8.95 6.19 -10.05
C ASN A 108 -8.35 6.25 -8.64
N ALA A 109 -9.04 5.73 -7.63
CA ALA A 109 -8.78 5.99 -6.22
C ALA A 109 -7.45 5.43 -5.69
N TYR A 110 -6.66 4.79 -6.56
CA TYR A 110 -5.31 4.34 -6.23
C TYR A 110 -4.26 4.84 -7.21
N GLY A 111 -4.62 5.70 -8.19
CA GLY A 111 -3.65 6.37 -9.09
C GLY A 111 -2.68 5.42 -9.79
N ALA A 112 -3.03 4.13 -9.83
CA ALA A 112 -2.19 3.07 -10.32
C ALA A 112 -2.77 2.61 -11.65
N ASP A 113 -2.43 3.35 -12.70
CA ASP A 113 -2.33 2.70 -13.99
C ASP A 113 -0.98 1.96 -14.05
N GLY A 114 -0.88 0.93 -14.88
CA GLY A 114 0.35 0.13 -14.99
C GLY A 114 1.53 0.87 -15.61
N SER A 115 1.51 2.21 -15.63
CA SER A 115 2.60 3.03 -16.16
C SER A 115 3.81 3.06 -15.23
N ALA A 116 4.92 3.62 -15.72
CA ALA A 116 6.16 3.79 -14.97
C ALA A 116 6.56 5.27 -14.96
N SER A 117 7.07 5.74 -13.82
CA SER A 117 7.68 7.06 -13.66
C SER A 117 9.22 6.92 -13.70
N PRO A 118 9.96 7.95 -14.15
CA PRO A 118 11.42 7.99 -13.98
C PRO A 118 11.88 7.87 -12.51
N TYR A 119 10.98 8.05 -11.55
CA TYR A 119 11.24 7.94 -10.11
C TYR A 119 10.77 6.61 -9.49
N GLY A 120 10.07 5.74 -10.25
CA GLY A 120 9.64 4.42 -9.79
C GLY A 120 8.32 3.90 -10.36
N TYR A 121 7.83 2.80 -9.79
CA TYR A 121 6.53 2.19 -10.12
C TYR A 121 5.60 2.28 -8.91
N ASN A 122 4.28 2.23 -9.13
CA ASN A 122 3.30 2.29 -8.07
C ASN A 122 3.44 1.04 -7.19
N SER A 123 3.99 1.18 -5.98
CA SER A 123 4.06 0.08 -5.02
C SER A 123 2.79 0.09 -4.20
N ILE A 124 1.89 -0.86 -4.40
CA ILE A 124 0.64 -0.85 -3.64
C ILE A 124 0.92 -1.40 -2.24
N VAL A 125 0.95 -0.49 -1.26
CA VAL A 125 1.25 -0.82 0.15
C VAL A 125 0.06 -0.61 1.08
N GLY A 126 -0.91 0.22 0.68
CA GLY A 126 -2.12 0.47 1.47
C GLY A 126 -3.34 -0.38 1.06
N SER A 127 -3.30 -1.06 -0.09
CA SER A 127 -4.45 -1.79 -0.63
C SER A 127 -4.04 -2.94 -1.57
N THR A 128 -5.01 -3.56 -2.24
CA THR A 128 -4.85 -4.60 -3.29
C THR A 128 -3.93 -5.79 -2.95
N PHE A 129 -3.83 -6.17 -1.68
CA PHE A 129 -3.08 -7.36 -1.26
C PHE A 129 -3.86 -8.64 -1.59
N ARG A 130 -3.57 -9.26 -2.74
CA ARG A 130 -4.31 -10.41 -3.27
C ARG A 130 -3.88 -11.73 -2.61
N CYS A 131 -4.56 -12.09 -1.53
CA CYS A 131 -4.30 -13.36 -0.86
C CYS A 131 -5.60 -14.01 -0.37
N THR A 132 -5.52 -15.29 0.00
CA THR A 132 -6.68 -16.02 0.50
C THR A 132 -6.97 -15.65 1.96
N ALA A 133 -8.19 -15.94 2.45
CA ALA A 133 -8.50 -15.81 3.88
C ALA A 133 -7.52 -16.60 4.77
N ARG A 134 -7.03 -17.75 4.28
CA ARG A 134 -6.00 -18.54 4.98
C ARG A 134 -4.67 -17.80 5.07
N ASP A 135 -4.26 -17.08 4.03
CA ASP A 135 -3.04 -16.26 4.06
C ASP A 135 -3.16 -15.10 5.06
N PHE A 136 -4.31 -14.42 5.10
CA PHE A 136 -4.59 -13.44 6.15
C PHE A 136 -4.52 -14.06 7.56
N ALA A 137 -5.07 -15.26 7.75
CA ALA A 137 -4.97 -15.97 9.02
C ALA A 137 -3.51 -16.29 9.40
N ARG A 138 -2.63 -16.60 8.43
CA ARG A 138 -1.19 -16.78 8.70
C ARG A 138 -0.54 -15.49 9.20
N LEU A 139 -0.88 -14.34 8.63
CA LEU A 139 -0.40 -13.03 9.08
C LEU A 139 -0.88 -12.71 10.50
N GLY A 140 -2.16 -12.94 10.79
CA GLY A 140 -2.71 -12.79 12.15
C GLY A 140 -2.04 -13.72 13.16
N TYR A 141 -1.81 -14.99 12.77
CA TYR A 141 -1.09 -15.96 13.61
C TYR A 141 0.36 -15.53 13.88
N LEU A 142 1.07 -15.01 12.88
CA LEU A 142 2.41 -14.44 13.06
C LEU A 142 2.40 -13.32 14.11
N TRP A 143 1.39 -12.44 14.05
CA TRP A 143 1.22 -11.33 14.98
C TRP A 143 0.97 -11.83 16.42
N LEU A 144 0.04 -12.78 16.58
CA LEU A 144 -0.28 -13.40 17.88
C LEU A 144 0.93 -14.12 18.51
N ARG A 145 1.84 -14.62 17.68
CA ARG A 145 3.07 -15.28 18.13
C ARG A 145 4.27 -14.34 18.24
N GLY A 146 4.04 -13.03 18.31
CA GLY A 146 5.10 -12.05 18.49
C GLY A 146 6.15 -12.11 17.36
N GLY A 147 5.72 -12.42 16.14
CA GLY A 147 6.56 -12.45 14.95
C GLY A 147 7.26 -13.79 14.70
N ARG A 148 6.91 -14.85 15.45
CA ARG A 148 7.47 -16.19 15.24
C ARG A 148 6.61 -17.03 14.32
N TRP A 149 7.25 -17.64 13.33
CA TRP A 149 6.67 -18.67 12.48
C TRP A 149 7.42 -19.99 12.70
N GLY A 150 6.73 -21.02 13.18
CA GLY A 150 7.39 -22.23 13.69
C GLY A 150 8.38 -21.89 14.81
N ASN A 151 9.65 -22.20 14.57
CA ASN A 151 10.76 -21.89 15.49
C ASN A 151 11.55 -20.63 15.11
N ARG A 152 11.23 -19.98 13.99
CA ARG A 152 11.98 -18.83 13.45
C ARG A 152 11.32 -17.51 13.83
N GLN A 153 12.12 -16.55 14.28
CA GLN A 153 11.70 -15.16 14.44
C GLN A 153 11.77 -14.46 13.08
N LEU A 154 10.63 -14.12 12.48
CA LEU A 154 10.57 -13.41 11.19
C LEU A 154 10.46 -11.90 11.38
N VAL A 155 9.67 -11.45 12.35
CA VAL A 155 9.49 -10.04 12.69
C VAL A 155 9.94 -9.82 14.13
N PRO A 156 10.80 -8.85 14.47
CA PRO A 156 11.28 -8.70 15.84
C PRO A 156 10.14 -8.51 16.86
N ALA A 157 10.13 -9.33 17.92
CA ALA A 157 9.08 -9.26 18.94
C ALA A 157 9.04 -7.89 19.65
N GLY A 158 10.21 -7.26 19.84
CA GLY A 158 10.29 -5.90 20.37
C GLY A 158 9.62 -4.86 19.48
N TRP A 159 9.82 -4.97 18.16
CA TRP A 159 9.17 -4.09 17.20
C TRP A 159 7.65 -4.29 17.21
N LEU A 160 7.15 -5.53 17.24
CA LEU A 160 5.70 -5.78 17.32
C LEU A 160 5.06 -5.17 18.56
N ARG A 161 5.70 -5.30 19.73
CA ARG A 161 5.22 -4.65 20.97
C ARG A 161 5.21 -3.14 20.86
N GLN A 162 6.20 -2.55 20.20
CA GLN A 162 6.24 -1.11 19.97
C GLN A 162 5.15 -0.66 18.98
N ALA A 163 4.98 -1.39 17.87
CA ALA A 163 4.03 -1.09 16.80
C ALA A 163 2.57 -1.21 17.25
N THR A 164 2.28 -2.06 18.25
CA THR A 164 0.93 -2.21 18.82
C THR A 164 0.70 -1.39 20.09
N ARG A 165 1.70 -0.63 20.55
CA ARG A 165 1.49 0.26 21.69
C ARG A 165 0.51 1.34 21.29
N ARG A 166 -0.48 1.63 22.15
CA ARG A 166 -1.37 2.78 21.96
C ARG A 166 -0.50 4.03 21.79
N PHE A 167 -0.66 4.70 20.64
CA PHE A 167 -0.16 6.04 20.48
C PHE A 167 -1.03 6.95 21.37
N VAL A 168 -0.46 7.37 22.49
CA VAL A 168 -1.08 8.35 23.39
C VAL A 168 -0.39 9.67 23.10
N ARG A 169 -1.19 10.68 22.79
CA ARG A 169 -0.74 12.06 22.59
C ARG A 169 -0.20 12.62 23.90
#